data_AF-A0A524ENT8-F1
#
_entry.id   AF-A0A524ENT8-F1
#
_cell.length_a   1.000
_cell.length_b   1.000
_cell.length_c   1.000
_cell.angle_alpha   90.00
_cell.angle_beta   90.00
_cell.angle_gamma   90.00
#
_symmetry.space_group_name_H-M   'P 1'
#
loop_
_entity.id
_entity.type
_entity.pdbx_description
1 polymer ?
#
loop_
_entity_poly.entity_id
_entity_poly.type
_entity_poly.pdbx_seq_one_letter_code
_entity_poly.pdbx_strand_id
1 'polypeptide(L)'
;MKAIGIVLLYDRNIGSPNEVSKQFFGENFSIVTEGLVTQGLIELADLKDVLDAKLIYWGGIKENFKNILEDNEAIGRLAWKVFNEQSGKEASDEVKSLIYDESKAPWKFTLMACVLYE
;
A
#
# COMPACT_ATOMS: atom_id res chain seq x y z
N MET A 1 14.05 -4.57 -10.87
CA MET A 1 14.42 -4.34 -9.45
C MET A 1 13.51 -5.19 -8.59
N LYS A 2 13.98 -5.62 -7.41
CA LYS A 2 13.26 -6.54 -6.52
C LYS A 2 12.28 -5.76 -5.64
N ALA A 3 11.03 -6.19 -5.54
CA ALA A 3 10.11 -5.58 -4.58
C ALA A 3 10.43 -6.04 -3.14
N ILE A 4 10.42 -5.10 -2.20
CA ILE A 4 10.82 -5.33 -0.81
C ILE A 4 9.69 -5.18 0.20
N GLY A 5 8.55 -4.68 -0.24
CA GLY A 5 7.42 -4.44 0.65
C GLY A 5 6.22 -3.86 -0.06
N ILE A 6 5.09 -3.93 0.65
CA ILE A 6 3.85 -3.30 0.25
C ILE A 6 3.39 -2.38 1.37
N VAL A 7 3.03 -1.15 1.03
CA VAL A 7 2.39 -0.22 1.96
C VAL A 7 1.00 0.12 1.46
N LEU A 8 0.03 -0.03 2.35
CA LEU A 8 -1.37 0.24 2.13
C LEU A 8 -1.73 1.57 2.79
N LEU A 9 -1.91 2.62 2.00
CA LEU A 9 -2.25 3.96 2.47
C LEU A 9 -3.75 4.24 2.31
N TYR A 10 -4.35 4.88 3.31
CA TYR A 10 -5.78 5.18 3.34
C TYR A 10 -6.07 6.47 4.16
N ASP A 11 -7.30 6.98 4.11
CA ASP A 11 -7.71 8.13 4.93
C ASP A 11 -7.88 7.73 6.41
N ARG A 12 -7.10 8.34 7.31
CA ARG A 12 -7.14 8.05 8.75
C ARG A 12 -8.49 8.35 9.39
N ASN A 13 -9.35 9.15 8.76
CA ASN A 13 -10.71 9.39 9.23
C ASN A 13 -11.57 8.12 9.27
N ILE A 14 -11.18 7.07 8.52
CA ILE A 14 -11.88 5.78 8.49
C ILE A 14 -11.59 4.93 9.74
N GLY A 15 -10.44 5.16 10.39
CA GLY A 15 -10.05 4.43 11.59
C GLY A 15 -8.53 4.33 11.76
N SER A 16 -8.08 3.71 12.86
CA SER A 16 -6.66 3.44 13.07
C SER A 16 -6.14 2.31 12.18
N PRO A 17 -4.83 2.25 11.88
CA PRO A 17 -4.28 1.22 10.98
C PRO A 17 -4.57 -0.21 11.46
N ASN A 18 -4.58 -0.43 12.77
CA ASN A 18 -4.89 -1.73 13.36
C ASN A 18 -6.36 -2.14 13.20
N GLU A 19 -7.29 -1.19 13.21
CA GLU A 19 -8.72 -1.46 13.02
C GLU A 19 -9.03 -1.71 11.55
N VAL A 20 -8.55 -0.82 10.68
CA VAL A 20 -8.78 -0.89 9.24
C VAL A 20 -8.16 -2.16 8.66
N SER A 21 -6.91 -2.47 9.02
CA SER A 21 -6.26 -3.69 8.54
C SER A 21 -7.04 -4.95 8.92
N LYS A 22 -7.52 -5.08 10.16
CA LYS A 22 -8.32 -6.24 10.60
C LYS A 22 -9.64 -6.39 9.84
N GLN A 23 -10.31 -5.28 9.53
CA GLN A 23 -11.55 -5.29 8.74
C GLN A 23 -11.29 -5.58 7.26
N PHE A 24 -10.13 -5.16 6.77
CA PHE A 24 -9.72 -5.35 5.40
C PHE A 24 -9.21 -6.77 5.12
N PHE A 25 -8.44 -7.33 6.05
CA PHE A 25 -7.84 -8.66 5.93
C PHE A 25 -8.94 -9.73 5.83
N GLY A 26 -8.80 -10.61 4.84
CA GLY A 26 -9.84 -11.55 4.40
C GLY A 26 -9.94 -11.53 2.87
N GLU A 27 -11.16 -11.50 2.34
CA GLU A 27 -11.45 -11.56 0.90
C GLU A 27 -10.90 -10.37 0.09
N ASN A 28 -10.67 -9.22 0.73
CA ASN A 28 -10.23 -8.01 0.02
C ASN A 28 -8.71 -7.99 -0.25
N PHE A 29 -7.92 -8.67 0.58
CA PHE A 29 -6.46 -8.65 0.44
C PHE A 29 -5.98 -9.43 -0.79
N SER A 30 -6.64 -10.56 -1.10
CA SER A 30 -6.38 -11.30 -2.34
C SER A 30 -6.71 -10.45 -3.58
N ILE A 31 -7.82 -9.70 -3.56
CA ILE A 31 -8.19 -8.80 -4.66
C ILE A 31 -7.10 -7.76 -4.91
N VAL A 32 -6.56 -7.15 -3.85
CA VAL A 32 -5.50 -6.15 -3.99
C VAL A 32 -4.22 -6.76 -4.53
N THR A 33 -3.78 -7.89 -3.98
CA THR A 33 -2.52 -8.53 -4.38
C THR A 33 -2.57 -9.09 -5.79
N GLU A 34 -3.70 -9.69 -6.20
CA GLU A 34 -3.94 -10.10 -7.58
C GLU A 34 -3.92 -8.88 -8.53
N GLY A 35 -4.54 -7.77 -8.13
CA GLY A 35 -4.51 -6.52 -8.88
C GLY A 35 -3.09 -5.98 -9.09
N LEU A 36 -2.25 -6.00 -8.05
CA LEU A 36 -0.84 -5.58 -8.16
C LEU A 36 -0.05 -6.43 -9.16
N VAL A 37 -0.26 -7.76 -9.17
CA VAL A 37 0.43 -8.65 -10.12
C VAL A 37 -0.10 -8.46 -11.53
N THR A 38 -1.42 -8.45 -11.71
CA THR A 38 -2.06 -8.38 -13.02
C THR A 38 -1.76 -7.07 -13.75
N GLN A 39 -1.58 -5.98 -13.00
CA GLN A 39 -1.20 -4.67 -13.54
C GLN A 39 0.33 -4.51 -13.71
N GLY A 40 1.13 -5.52 -13.37
CA GLY A 40 2.59 -5.48 -13.52
C GLY A 40 3.31 -4.59 -12.50
N LEU A 41 2.70 -4.32 -11.34
CA LEU A 41 3.30 -3.53 -10.27
C LEU A 41 4.21 -4.35 -9.35
N ILE A 42 4.08 -5.67 -9.36
CA ILE A 42 4.95 -6.60 -8.62
C ILE A 42 4.94 -7.95 -9.34
N GLU A 43 6.09 -8.59 -9.42
CA GLU A 43 6.17 -9.96 -9.92
C GLU A 43 5.64 -10.96 -8.89
N LEU A 44 5.07 -12.08 -9.35
CA LEU A 44 4.49 -13.09 -8.44
C LEU A 44 5.52 -13.66 -7.46
N ALA A 45 6.78 -13.82 -7.90
CA ALA A 45 7.87 -14.29 -7.06
C ALA A 45 8.21 -13.30 -5.93
N ASP A 46 8.26 -12.00 -6.26
CA ASP A 46 8.54 -10.96 -5.27
C ASP A 46 7.37 -10.78 -4.30
N LEU A 47 6.13 -10.88 -4.80
CA LEU A 47 4.95 -10.87 -3.93
C LEU A 47 5.01 -12.01 -2.90
N LYS A 48 5.39 -13.22 -3.32
CA LYS A 48 5.56 -14.35 -2.40
C LYS A 48 6.59 -14.03 -1.32
N ASP A 49 7.74 -13.49 -1.68
CA ASP A 49 8.79 -13.11 -0.72
C ASP A 49 8.28 -12.07 0.29
N VAL A 50 7.56 -11.05 -0.18
CA VAL A 50 6.95 -10.01 0.67
C VAL A 50 5.93 -10.60 1.65
N LEU A 51 5.09 -11.53 1.19
CA LEU A 51 4.08 -12.20 2.02
C LEU A 51 4.70 -13.10 3.08
N ASP A 52 5.66 -13.93 2.69
CA ASP A 52 6.34 -14.85 3.60
C ASP A 52 7.11 -14.09 4.69
N ALA A 53 7.71 -12.95 4.33
CA ALA A 53 8.42 -12.07 5.25
C ALA A 53 7.49 -11.12 6.05
N LYS A 54 6.17 -11.13 5.77
CA LYS A 54 5.16 -10.24 6.38
C LYS A 54 5.49 -8.75 6.23
N LEU A 55 6.06 -8.36 5.09
CA LEU A 55 6.50 -6.98 4.79
C LEU A 55 5.36 -6.14 4.21
N ILE A 56 4.20 -6.19 4.86
CA ILE A 56 3.01 -5.42 4.49
C ILE A 56 2.66 -4.49 5.64
N TYR A 57 2.63 -3.20 5.36
CA TYR A 57 2.38 -2.18 6.36
C TYR A 57 1.20 -1.28 5.97
N TRP A 58 0.60 -0.66 6.97
CA TRP A 58 -0.59 0.17 6.82
C TRP A 58 -0.31 1.59 7.31
N GLY A 59 -0.66 2.59 6.52
CA GLY A 59 -0.47 4.00 6.83
C GLY A 59 -1.75 4.82 6.71
N GLY A 60 -2.22 5.41 7.81
CA GLY A 60 -3.35 6.32 7.80
C GLY A 60 -2.91 7.77 7.57
N ILE A 61 -3.38 8.38 6.48
CA ILE A 61 -3.13 9.77 6.10
C ILE A 61 -4.16 10.66 6.79
N LYS A 62 -3.71 11.60 7.63
CA LYS A 62 -4.59 12.42 8.46
C LYS A 62 -5.18 13.64 7.73
N GLU A 63 -4.41 14.26 6.84
CA GLU A 63 -4.75 15.54 6.21
C GLU A 63 -4.38 15.52 4.73
N ASN A 64 -5.06 16.34 3.93
CA ASN A 64 -4.81 16.52 2.50
C ASN A 64 -4.88 15.24 1.65
N PHE A 65 -5.64 14.23 2.10
CA PHE A 65 -5.74 12.94 1.42
C PHE A 65 -6.11 13.08 -0.06
N LYS A 66 -7.08 13.93 -0.40
CA LYS A 66 -7.47 14.20 -1.79
C LYS A 66 -6.34 14.77 -2.64
N ASN A 67 -5.56 15.70 -2.09
CA ASN A 67 -4.42 16.28 -2.80
C ASN A 67 -3.31 15.23 -2.99
N ILE A 68 -3.11 14.35 -2.00
CA ILE A 68 -2.12 13.26 -2.09
C ILE A 68 -2.50 12.25 -3.17
N LEU A 69 -3.79 11.95 -3.35
CA LEU A 69 -4.24 11.03 -4.41
C LEU A 69 -3.84 11.49 -5.82
N GLU A 70 -3.61 12.79 -6.01
CA GLU A 70 -3.22 13.38 -7.29
C GLU A 70 -1.68 13.54 -7.44
N ASP A 71 -0.91 13.25 -6.39
CA ASP A 71 0.55 13.44 -6.33
C ASP A 71 1.28 12.11 -6.06
N ASN A 72 1.71 11.46 -7.15
CA ASN A 72 2.45 10.20 -7.09
C ASN A 72 3.76 10.30 -6.28
N GLU A 73 4.42 11.46 -6.28
CA GLU A 73 5.65 11.67 -5.52
C GLU A 73 5.35 11.73 -4.02
N ALA A 74 4.26 12.43 -3.62
CA ALA A 74 3.79 12.43 -2.25
C ALA A 74 3.38 11.03 -1.78
N ILE A 75 2.69 10.25 -2.61
CA ILE A 75 2.34 8.86 -2.32
C ILE A 75 3.62 8.04 -2.04
N GLY A 76 4.62 8.13 -2.93
CA GLY A 76 5.88 7.42 -2.80
C GLY A 76 6.62 7.78 -1.50
N ARG A 77 6.76 9.09 -1.21
CA ARG A 77 7.40 9.56 0.03
C ARG A 77 6.68 9.07 1.29
N LEU A 78 5.35 9.06 1.29
CA LEU A 78 4.56 8.57 2.42
C LEU A 78 4.67 7.06 2.59
N ALA A 79 4.64 6.30 1.49
CA ALA A 79 4.84 4.86 1.53
C ALA A 79 6.21 4.51 2.12
N TRP A 80 7.26 5.17 1.65
CA TRP A 80 8.61 5.01 2.19
C TRP A 80 8.73 5.38 3.64
N LYS A 81 8.10 6.48 4.07
CA LYS A 81 8.09 6.88 5.47
C LYS A 81 7.49 5.78 6.36
N VAL A 82 6.31 5.26 5.99
CA VAL A 82 5.64 4.18 6.74
C VAL A 82 6.50 2.92 6.76
N PHE A 83 7.09 2.55 5.62
CA PHE A 83 7.93 1.37 5.51
C PHE A 83 9.22 1.48 6.34
N ASN A 84 9.91 2.61 6.28
CA ASN A 84 11.13 2.88 7.03
C ASN A 84 10.88 2.85 8.54
N GLU A 85 9.81 3.49 9.01
CA GLU A 85 9.43 3.52 10.43
C GLU A 85 9.22 2.12 11.03
N GLN A 86 8.88 1.12 10.21
CA GLN A 86 8.58 -0.24 10.64
C GLN A 86 9.69 -1.26 10.32
N SER A 87 10.49 -1.02 9.28
CA SER A 87 11.51 -1.97 8.79
C SER A 87 12.95 -1.50 9.01
N GLY A 88 13.18 -0.20 9.21
CA GLY A 88 14.51 0.41 9.30
C GLY A 88 15.26 0.48 7.97
N LYS A 89 14.65 0.14 6.83
CA LYS A 89 15.29 0.18 5.51
C LYS A 89 15.25 1.57 4.89
N GLU A 90 16.32 1.93 4.18
CA GLU A 90 16.41 3.20 3.44
C GLU A 90 15.49 3.23 2.22
N ALA A 91 15.10 4.44 1.83
CA ALA A 91 14.20 4.66 0.70
C ALA A 91 14.95 4.62 -0.64
N SER A 92 14.32 4.02 -1.65
CA SER A 92 14.72 4.13 -3.05
C SER A 92 13.79 5.10 -3.80
N ASP A 93 14.18 5.50 -5.00
CA ASP A 93 13.39 6.43 -5.82
C ASP A 93 12.16 5.77 -6.46
N GLU A 94 12.09 4.44 -6.52
CA GLU A 94 11.03 3.72 -7.22
C GLU A 94 9.92 3.24 -6.27
N VAL A 95 8.73 3.80 -6.46
CA VAL A 95 7.47 3.31 -5.88
C VAL A 95 6.44 3.21 -6.98
N LYS A 96 5.74 2.07 -7.05
CA LYS A 96 4.57 1.91 -7.92
C LYS A 96 3.32 1.84 -7.07
N SER A 97 2.28 2.58 -7.43
CA SER A 97 1.02 2.61 -6.70
C SER A 97 -0.15 2.21 -7.57
N LEU A 98 -1.10 1.50 -6.97
CA LEU A 98 -2.41 1.23 -7.54
C LEU A 98 -3.48 1.81 -6.61
N ILE A 99 -4.31 2.68 -7.15
CA ILE A 99 -5.36 3.38 -6.39
C ILE A 99 -6.70 2.68 -6.64
N TYR A 100 -7.31 2.22 -5.55
CA TYR A 100 -8.65 1.67 -5.53
C TYR A 100 -9.60 2.74 -5.00
N ASP A 101 -10.49 3.22 -5.86
CA ASP A 101 -11.48 4.24 -5.53
C ASP A 101 -12.65 3.65 -4.70
N GLU A 102 -13.12 4.39 -3.69
CA GLU A 102 -14.23 4.01 -2.82
C GLU A 102 -15.52 3.63 -3.57
N SER A 103 -15.77 4.23 -4.74
CA SER A 103 -16.96 3.99 -5.56
C SER A 103 -16.97 2.62 -6.23
N LYS A 104 -15.81 1.97 -6.35
CA LYS A 104 -15.63 0.70 -7.05
C LYS A 104 -15.15 -0.43 -6.13
N ALA A 105 -14.58 -0.08 -4.98
CA ALA A 105 -14.01 -1.03 -4.05
C ALA A 105 -15.07 -1.63 -3.10
N PRO A 106 -15.08 -2.97 -2.90
CA PRO A 106 -16.05 -3.63 -2.01
C PRO A 106 -15.88 -3.23 -0.54
N TRP A 107 -14.69 -2.77 -0.13
CA TRP A 107 -14.40 -2.28 1.21
C TRP A 107 -14.83 -0.81 1.47
N LYS A 108 -15.43 -0.13 0.48
CA LYS A 108 -16.08 1.19 0.62
C LYS A 108 -15.17 2.33 1.09
N PHE A 109 -13.88 2.26 0.79
CA PHE A 109 -12.98 3.40 1.00
C PHE A 109 -11.84 3.39 -0.02
N THR A 110 -11.25 4.56 -0.23
CA THR A 110 -10.12 4.70 -1.15
C THR A 110 -8.83 4.15 -0.53
N LEU A 111 -8.20 3.22 -1.24
CA LEU A 111 -6.96 2.56 -0.81
C LEU A 111 -5.87 2.76 -1.88
N MET A 112 -4.69 3.20 -1.45
CA MET A 112 -3.50 3.22 -2.30
C MET A 112 -2.59 2.05 -1.92
N ALA A 113 -2.45 1.08 -2.82
CA ALA A 113 -1.54 -0.03 -2.66
C ALA A 113 -0.19 0.30 -3.32
N CYS A 114 0.84 0.53 -2.50
CA CYS A 114 2.16 0.97 -2.94
C CYS A 114 3.16 -0.18 -2.83
N VAL A 115 3.84 -0.50 -3.92
CA VAL A 115 4.93 -1.47 -3.97
C VAL A 115 6.25 -0.72 -3.91
N LEU A 116 7.09 -1.10 -2.95
CA LEU A 116 8.42 -0.50 -2.72
C LEU A 116 9.50 -1.43 -3.26
N TYR A 117 10.55 -0.85 -3.82
CA TYR A 117 11.64 -1.57 -4.48
C TYR A 117 13.00 -1.27 -3.84
N GLU A 118 13.95 -2.20 -3.97
CA GLU A 118 15.38 -1.95 -3.70
C GLU A 118 15.94 -0.84 -4.59
#